data_AF-A0A3P7IL43-F1
#
_entry.id   AF-A0A3P7IL43-F1
#
_cell.length_a   1.000
_cell.length_b   1.000
_cell.length_c   1.000
_cell.angle_alpha   90.00
_cell.angle_beta   90.00
_cell.angle_gamma   90.00
#
_symmetry.space_group_name_H-M   'P 1'
#
loop_
_entity.id
_entity.type
_entity.pdbx_description
1 polymer ?
#
loop_
_entity_poly.entity_id
_entity_poly.type
_entity_poly.pdbx_seq_one_letter_code
_entity_poly.pdbx_strand_id
1 'polypeptide(L)'
;MAPVTARRAEARKMKAARLREEANLVKSSETVKQTDDPSKPTCFFDESLLACDICLEIMHNAMNVSPCNHKFCAGCIYEWNSLNTKCPKCRWSAADITRDATLNSIIEQYLIAFPEKRRDKAQLIELDERELNHLEQWERKRDSDEGDYDYDMEDQFFESDDSDTFEVQGDQLESDDDVLEYSNSDRWSDRDMLGSFDEDEDENDSDIQHEYISRRNLEKARMERLRREKQERDRLKELEAERSRKTSAKSKKEKSRDRRCGTGGGNGAAYL
;
A
#
# COMPACT_ATOMS: atom_id res chain seq x y z
N MET A 1 1.29 -67.60 -23.05
CA MET A 1 1.05 -66.29 -23.69
C MET A 1 -0.46 -66.05 -23.73
N ALA A 2 -0.99 -65.10 -22.95
CA ALA A 2 -2.43 -64.82 -22.94
C ALA A 2 -2.90 -64.24 -24.30
N PRO A 3 -4.07 -64.63 -24.82
CA PRO A 3 -4.55 -64.20 -26.12
C PRO A 3 -4.73 -62.67 -26.17
N VAL A 4 -4.44 -62.07 -27.32
CA VAL A 4 -4.42 -60.60 -27.54
C VAL A 4 -5.76 -59.94 -27.17
N THR A 5 -6.86 -60.69 -27.23
CA THR A 5 -8.21 -60.25 -26.83
C THR A 5 -8.34 -60.07 -25.32
N ALA A 6 -7.72 -60.93 -24.51
CA ALA A 6 -7.71 -60.82 -23.05
C ALA A 6 -6.92 -59.59 -22.59
N ARG A 7 -5.77 -59.33 -23.24
CA ARG A 7 -4.93 -58.14 -22.96
C ARG A 7 -5.65 -56.83 -23.33
N ARG A 8 -6.42 -56.81 -24.42
CA ARG A 8 -7.26 -55.66 -24.79
C ARG A 8 -8.43 -55.44 -23.82
N ALA A 9 -9.02 -56.51 -23.29
CA ALA A 9 -10.08 -56.42 -22.29
C ALA A 9 -9.57 -55.87 -20.95
N GLU A 10 -8.38 -56.30 -20.51
CA GLU A 10 -7.73 -55.76 -19.30
C GLU A 10 -7.34 -54.29 -19.47
N ALA A 11 -6.78 -53.92 -20.63
CA ALA A 11 -6.45 -52.51 -20.93
C ALA A 11 -7.70 -51.61 -20.92
N ARG A 12 -8.84 -52.10 -21.41
CA ARG A 12 -10.13 -51.39 -21.35
C ARG A 12 -10.66 -51.25 -19.92
N LYS A 13 -10.51 -52.29 -19.08
CA LYS A 13 -10.88 -52.25 -17.66
C LYS A 13 -10.01 -51.25 -16.89
N MET A 14 -8.70 -51.23 -17.11
CA MET A 14 -7.82 -50.26 -16.45
C MET A 14 -8.10 -48.82 -16.90
N LYS A 15 -8.40 -48.59 -18.19
CA LYS A 15 -8.78 -47.26 -18.68
C LYS A 15 -10.12 -46.79 -18.10
N ALA A 16 -11.10 -47.67 -17.97
CA ALA A 16 -12.38 -47.36 -17.33
C ALA A 16 -12.23 -47.10 -15.81
N ALA A 17 -11.33 -47.80 -15.13
CA ALA A 17 -11.01 -47.54 -13.72
C ALA A 17 -10.35 -46.16 -13.55
N ARG A 18 -9.39 -45.81 -14.41
CA ARG A 18 -8.71 -44.51 -14.35
C ARG A 18 -9.64 -43.34 -14.63
N LEU A 19 -10.55 -43.46 -15.60
CA LEU A 19 -11.56 -42.44 -15.87
C LEU A 19 -12.58 -42.29 -14.72
N ARG A 20 -12.90 -43.37 -14.00
CA ARG A 20 -13.72 -43.30 -12.78
C ARG A 20 -13.00 -42.62 -11.63
N GLU A 21 -11.69 -42.86 -11.48
CA GLU A 21 -10.85 -42.22 -10.47
C GLU A 21 -10.65 -40.72 -10.76
N GLU A 22 -10.38 -40.36 -12.02
CA GLU A 22 -10.33 -38.96 -12.49
C GLU A 22 -11.69 -38.26 -12.28
N ALA A 23 -12.82 -38.92 -12.56
CA ALA A 23 -14.15 -38.37 -12.28
C ALA A 23 -14.46 -38.23 -10.77
N ASN A 24 -13.95 -39.12 -9.92
CA ASN A 24 -14.10 -39.03 -8.47
C ASN A 24 -13.22 -37.92 -7.87
N LEU A 25 -12.04 -37.66 -8.46
CA LEU A 25 -11.15 -36.56 -8.08
C LEU A 25 -11.79 -35.20 -8.39
N VAL A 26 -12.39 -35.05 -9.57
CA VAL A 26 -13.13 -33.82 -9.95
C VAL A 26 -14.38 -33.62 -9.09
N LYS A 27 -15.07 -34.71 -8.72
CA LYS A 27 -16.22 -34.63 -7.80
C LYS A 27 -15.81 -34.34 -6.35
N SER A 28 -14.58 -34.67 -5.96
CA SER A 28 -14.02 -34.32 -4.64
C SER A 28 -13.59 -32.85 -4.53
N SER A 29 -13.31 -32.17 -5.66
CA SER A 29 -13.03 -30.73 -5.69
C SER A 29 -14.29 -29.84 -5.69
N GLU A 30 -15.47 -30.38 -6.01
CA GLU A 30 -16.74 -29.62 -6.03
C GLU A 30 -17.65 -29.86 -4.80
N THR A 31 -17.22 -30.67 -3.83
CA THR A 31 -17.90 -30.73 -2.53
C THR A 31 -17.01 -30.11 -1.46
N VAL A 32 -17.02 -28.79 -1.39
CA VAL A 32 -16.71 -28.08 -0.13
C VAL A 32 -17.78 -28.52 0.86
N LYS A 33 -17.49 -29.58 1.62
CA LYS A 33 -18.27 -29.94 2.79
C LYS A 33 -18.07 -28.81 3.78
N GLN A 34 -19.08 -27.96 3.93
CA GLN A 34 -19.27 -27.17 5.14
C GLN A 34 -19.34 -28.18 6.29
N THR A 35 -18.21 -28.42 6.94
CA THR A 35 -18.18 -28.99 8.27
C THR A 35 -18.53 -27.85 9.20
N ASP A 36 -19.82 -27.70 9.46
CA ASP A 36 -20.33 -26.82 10.52
C ASP A 36 -19.87 -27.40 11.87
N ASP A 37 -18.63 -27.09 12.24
CA ASP A 37 -18.13 -27.24 13.60
C ASP A 37 -18.82 -26.17 14.46
N PRO A 38 -19.61 -26.55 15.48
CA PRO A 38 -20.39 -25.60 16.29
C PRO A 38 -19.54 -24.74 17.25
N SER A 39 -18.22 -24.72 17.09
CA SER A 39 -17.27 -23.95 17.90
C SER A 39 -16.68 -22.74 17.17
N LYS A 40 -16.87 -22.60 15.86
CA LYS A 40 -16.45 -21.40 15.12
C LYS A 40 -17.56 -20.35 15.19
N PRO A 41 -17.27 -19.09 15.61
CA PRO A 41 -18.26 -18.04 15.56
C PRO A 41 -18.70 -17.86 14.10
N THR A 42 -19.98 -18.06 13.81
CA THR A 42 -20.53 -17.80 12.48
C THR A 42 -20.44 -16.30 12.23
N CYS A 43 -19.41 -15.84 11.53
CA CYS A 43 -19.36 -14.45 11.13
C CYS A 43 -20.44 -14.22 10.07
N PHE A 44 -21.41 -13.37 10.41
CA PHE A 44 -22.44 -12.89 9.49
C PHE A 44 -21.87 -12.02 8.35
N PHE A 45 -20.57 -11.75 8.35
CA PHE A 45 -19.90 -10.87 7.40
C PHE A 45 -19.57 -11.57 6.08
N ASP A 46 -19.92 -10.92 4.97
CA ASP A 46 -19.50 -11.32 3.63
C ASP A 46 -17.99 -11.11 3.46
N GLU A 47 -17.27 -12.22 3.25
CA GLU A 47 -15.83 -12.26 3.02
C GLU A 47 -15.40 -11.40 1.81
N SER A 48 -16.28 -11.24 0.82
CA SER A 48 -16.04 -10.41 -0.35
C SER A 48 -15.82 -8.93 -0.03
N LEU A 49 -16.32 -8.43 1.11
CA LEU A 49 -16.12 -7.05 1.54
C LEU A 49 -14.71 -6.80 2.09
N LEU A 50 -14.04 -7.86 2.55
CA LEU A 50 -12.68 -7.81 3.09
C LEU A 50 -11.64 -8.24 2.06
N ALA A 51 -12.07 -8.77 0.91
CA ALA A 51 -11.18 -9.19 -0.17
C ALA A 51 -10.68 -7.99 -0.98
N CYS A 52 -9.39 -8.03 -1.33
CA CYS A 52 -8.80 -7.06 -2.25
C CYS A 52 -9.18 -7.43 -3.68
N ASP A 53 -9.61 -6.47 -4.49
CA ASP A 53 -10.02 -6.78 -5.86
C ASP A 53 -8.87 -6.97 -6.87
N ILE A 54 -7.63 -6.71 -6.44
CA ILE A 54 -6.44 -6.95 -7.26
C ILE A 54 -5.91 -8.36 -7.03
N CYS A 55 -5.72 -8.75 -5.76
CA CYS A 55 -5.18 -10.08 -5.41
C CYS A 55 -6.24 -11.11 -5.00
N LEU A 56 -7.52 -10.72 -4.91
CA LEU A 56 -8.68 -11.57 -4.59
C LEU A 56 -8.59 -12.31 -3.24
N GLU A 57 -7.76 -11.81 -2.33
CA GLU A 57 -7.52 -12.36 -1.00
C GLU A 57 -7.82 -11.30 0.08
N ILE A 58 -8.01 -11.69 1.34
CA ILE A 58 -8.35 -10.78 2.47
C ILE A 58 -7.35 -9.65 2.61
N MET A 59 -7.71 -8.38 2.41
CA MET A 59 -6.80 -7.24 2.39
C MET A 59 -5.75 -7.24 3.51
N HIS A 60 -4.49 -6.93 3.17
CA HIS A 60 -3.43 -6.65 4.15
C HIS A 60 -3.07 -5.18 4.04
N ASN A 61 -3.06 -4.46 5.16
CA ASN A 61 -2.82 -3.02 5.18
C ASN A 61 -3.76 -2.28 4.22
N ALA A 62 -5.07 -2.35 4.48
CA ALA A 62 -6.09 -1.79 3.62
C ALA A 62 -5.94 -0.27 3.46
N MET A 63 -5.98 0.14 2.19
CA MET A 63 -5.93 1.52 1.74
C MET A 63 -7.26 1.90 1.13
N ASN A 64 -7.63 3.17 1.27
CA ASN A 64 -8.78 3.81 0.68
C ASN A 64 -8.34 4.77 -0.42
N VAL A 65 -8.97 4.68 -1.60
CA VAL A 65 -8.69 5.56 -2.74
C VAL A 65 -9.74 6.66 -2.81
N SER A 66 -9.36 7.90 -2.50
CA SER A 66 -10.23 9.07 -2.60
C SER A 66 -10.23 9.63 -4.04
N PRO A 67 -11.37 10.05 -4.61
CA PRO A 67 -12.71 10.20 -3.99
C PRO A 67 -13.62 8.97 -4.10
N CYS A 68 -13.21 7.92 -4.82
CA CYS A 68 -14.08 6.79 -5.14
C CYS A 68 -14.34 5.81 -3.98
N ASN A 69 -13.59 5.93 -2.88
CA ASN A 69 -13.62 5.11 -1.68
C ASN A 69 -13.50 3.59 -1.90
N HIS A 70 -12.80 3.16 -2.97
CA HIS A 70 -12.49 1.75 -3.19
C HIS A 70 -11.30 1.32 -2.34
N LYS A 71 -11.35 0.07 -1.83
CA LYS A 71 -10.40 -0.45 -0.86
C LYS A 71 -9.53 -1.56 -1.46
N PHE A 72 -8.23 -1.50 -1.20
CA PHE A 72 -7.24 -2.45 -1.72
C PHE A 72 -6.12 -2.68 -0.70
N CYS A 73 -5.29 -3.72 -0.89
CA CYS A 73 -4.03 -3.86 -0.15
C CYS A 73 -3.07 -2.71 -0.49
N ALA A 74 -2.30 -2.23 0.49
CA ALA A 74 -1.27 -1.21 0.27
C ALA A 74 -0.29 -1.56 -0.86
N GLY A 75 0.36 -2.73 -0.78
CA GLY A 75 1.30 -3.17 -1.82
C GLY A 75 0.67 -3.24 -3.22
N CYS A 76 -0.61 -3.64 -3.32
CA CYS A 76 -1.29 -3.79 -4.61
C CYS A 76 -1.66 -2.43 -5.22
N ILE A 77 -2.19 -1.49 -4.43
CA ILE A 77 -2.59 -0.18 -4.96
C ILE A 77 -1.38 0.67 -5.33
N TYR A 78 -0.29 0.59 -4.56
CA TYR A 78 0.92 1.34 -4.84
C TYR A 78 1.62 0.86 -6.12
N GLU A 79 1.66 -0.46 -6.34
CA GLU A 79 2.17 -1.01 -7.60
C GLU A 79 1.32 -0.56 -8.80
N TRP A 80 -0.01 -0.59 -8.65
CA TRP A 80 -0.90 -0.09 -9.70
C TRP A 80 -0.72 1.41 -9.96
N ASN A 81 -0.63 2.22 -8.90
CA ASN A 81 -0.51 3.66 -8.98
C ASN A 81 0.80 4.10 -9.65
N SER A 82 1.86 3.29 -9.53
CA SER A 82 3.13 3.53 -10.23
C SER A 82 2.98 3.48 -11.77
N LEU A 83 2.00 2.74 -12.27
CA LEU A 83 1.73 2.58 -13.71
C LEU A 83 0.54 3.42 -14.20
N ASN A 84 -0.48 3.61 -13.35
CA ASN A 84 -1.74 4.27 -13.70
C ASN A 84 -2.26 5.12 -12.54
N THR A 85 -2.56 6.40 -12.79
CA THR A 85 -3.13 7.33 -11.80
C THR A 85 -4.64 7.15 -11.56
N LYS A 86 -5.23 6.05 -12.04
CA LYS A 86 -6.67 5.78 -12.00
C LYS A 86 -6.98 4.58 -11.11
N CYS A 87 -8.10 4.59 -10.41
CA CYS A 87 -8.56 3.47 -9.61
C CYS A 87 -8.77 2.20 -10.45
N PRO A 88 -8.30 1.01 -10.02
CA PRO A 88 -8.50 -0.26 -10.73
C PRO A 88 -9.97 -0.62 -10.95
N LYS A 89 -10.85 -0.23 -10.01
CA LYS A 89 -12.28 -0.56 -10.02
C LYS A 89 -13.12 0.35 -10.89
N CYS A 90 -13.11 1.65 -10.58
CA CYS A 90 -13.99 2.63 -11.22
C CYS A 90 -13.29 3.46 -12.29
N ARG A 91 -11.96 3.34 -12.45
CA ARG A 91 -11.13 4.10 -13.41
C ARG A 91 -11.16 5.62 -13.21
N TRP A 92 -11.68 6.09 -12.08
CA TRP A 92 -11.61 7.51 -11.70
C TRP A 92 -10.20 7.87 -11.23
N SER A 93 -9.79 9.12 -11.38
CA SER A 93 -8.48 9.62 -10.91
C SER A 93 -8.36 9.43 -9.40
N ALA A 94 -7.31 8.73 -8.97
CA ALA A 94 -6.96 8.62 -7.57
C ALA A 94 -6.31 9.95 -7.15
N ALA A 95 -7.02 10.76 -6.35
CA ALA A 95 -6.51 12.02 -5.84
C ALA A 95 -5.62 11.79 -4.61
N ASP A 96 -6.07 10.91 -3.71
CA ASP A 96 -5.35 10.58 -2.48
C ASP A 96 -5.54 9.10 -2.13
N ILE A 97 -4.51 8.50 -1.53
CA ILE A 97 -4.49 7.09 -1.12
C ILE A 97 -4.15 7.06 0.36
N THR A 98 -5.17 6.86 1.21
CA THR A 98 -5.02 6.92 2.66
C THR A 98 -5.25 5.56 3.29
N ARG A 99 -4.70 5.33 4.48
CA ARG A 99 -4.93 4.08 5.22
C ARG A 99 -6.30 4.08 5.87
N ASP A 100 -7.01 2.97 5.76
CA ASP A 100 -8.25 2.78 6.50
C ASP A 100 -7.98 2.00 7.80
N ALA A 101 -7.78 2.74 8.90
CA ALA A 101 -7.54 2.13 10.21
C ALA A 101 -8.73 1.29 10.71
N THR A 102 -9.95 1.69 10.37
CA THR A 102 -11.17 1.00 10.80
C THR A 102 -11.27 -0.37 10.13
N LEU A 103 -11.07 -0.43 8.81
CA LEU A 103 -11.11 -1.68 8.08
C LEU A 103 -9.95 -2.60 8.47
N ASN A 104 -8.76 -2.05 8.72
CA ASN A 104 -7.64 -2.84 9.25
C ASN A 104 -7.97 -3.49 10.60
N SER A 105 -8.60 -2.77 11.52
CA SER A 105 -9.03 -3.34 12.81
C SER A 105 -10.06 -4.46 12.63
N ILE A 106 -11.01 -4.29 11.69
CA ILE A 106 -12.01 -5.31 11.37
C ILE A 106 -11.34 -6.55 10.76
N ILE A 107 -10.39 -6.37 9.84
CA ILE A 107 -9.63 -7.47 9.24
C ILE A 107 -8.84 -8.22 10.32
N GLU A 108 -8.18 -7.51 11.23
CA GLU A 108 -7.43 -8.13 12.33
C GLU A 108 -8.34 -8.99 13.21
N GLN A 109 -9.51 -8.48 13.59
CA GLN A 109 -10.50 -9.25 14.36
C GLN A 109 -11.01 -10.47 13.58
N TYR A 110 -11.26 -10.32 12.28
CA TYR A 110 -11.67 -11.42 11.41
C TYR A 110 -10.60 -12.51 11.31
N LEU A 111 -9.32 -12.13 11.18
CA LEU A 111 -8.20 -13.07 11.14
C LEU A 111 -7.93 -13.76 12.49
N ILE A 112 -8.33 -13.16 13.61
CA ILE A 112 -8.32 -13.79 14.93
C ILE A 112 -9.41 -14.88 15.00
N ALA A 113 -10.60 -14.59 14.50
CA ALA A 113 -11.71 -15.56 14.46
C ALA A 113 -11.46 -16.71 13.47
N PHE A 114 -10.81 -16.45 12.33
CA PHE A 114 -10.53 -17.42 11.28
C PHE A 114 -9.04 -17.46 10.90
N PRO A 115 -8.20 -18.11 11.72
CA PRO A 115 -6.77 -18.20 11.44
C PRO A 115 -6.46 -18.99 10.15
N GLU A 116 -7.34 -19.90 9.74
CA GLU A 116 -7.20 -20.72 8.52
C GLU A 116 -7.22 -19.89 7.23
N LYS A 117 -7.84 -18.70 7.26
CA LYS A 117 -7.95 -17.83 6.10
C LYS A 117 -6.80 -16.84 5.97
N ARG A 118 -5.87 -16.83 6.93
CA ARG A 118 -4.70 -15.96 6.90
C ARG A 118 -3.77 -16.38 5.75
N ARG A 119 -3.34 -15.40 4.96
CA ARG A 119 -2.32 -15.60 3.91
C ARG A 119 -1.00 -16.15 4.46
N ASP A 120 -0.22 -16.73 3.55
CA ASP A 120 1.15 -17.15 3.84
C ASP A 120 2.02 -15.97 4.29
N LYS A 121 2.86 -16.22 5.30
CA LYS A 121 3.79 -15.20 5.83
C LYS A 121 4.71 -14.63 4.75
N ALA A 122 5.08 -15.43 3.76
CA ALA A 122 5.91 -14.99 2.64
C ALA A 122 5.20 -13.93 1.78
N GLN A 123 3.91 -14.12 1.49
CA GLN A 123 3.12 -13.17 0.70
C GLN A 123 2.88 -11.85 1.46
N LEU A 124 2.68 -11.91 2.78
CA LEU A 124 2.61 -10.70 3.62
C LEU A 124 3.89 -9.88 3.53
N ILE A 125 5.04 -10.55 3.67
CA ILE A 125 6.35 -9.90 3.57
C ILE A 125 6.53 -9.24 2.20
N GLU A 126 6.13 -9.91 1.12
CA GLU A 126 6.21 -9.35 -0.23
C GLU A 126 5.30 -8.12 -0.41
N LEU A 127 4.09 -8.13 0.15
CA LEU A 127 3.19 -6.96 0.15
C LEU A 127 3.80 -5.79 0.92
N ASP A 128 4.38 -6.06 2.09
CA ASP A 128 5.05 -5.05 2.92
C ASP A 128 6.31 -4.50 2.25
N GLU A 129 7.08 -5.34 1.54
CA GLU A 129 8.23 -4.91 0.72
C GLU A 129 7.81 -4.02 -0.45
N ARG A 130 6.73 -4.37 -1.17
CA ARG A 130 6.18 -3.54 -2.26
C ARG A 130 5.74 -2.18 -1.77
N GLU A 131 5.03 -2.15 -0.64
CA GLU A 131 4.63 -0.92 0.01
C GLU A 131 5.84 -0.05 0.39
N LEU A 132 6.83 -0.65 1.06
CA LEU A 132 8.05 0.06 1.43
C LEU A 132 8.75 0.65 0.21
N ASN A 133 8.93 -0.14 -0.86
CA ASN A 133 9.62 0.34 -2.07
C ASN A 133 8.93 1.57 -2.69
N HIS A 134 7.59 1.60 -2.73
CA HIS A 134 6.86 2.75 -3.24
C HIS A 134 7.03 3.98 -2.36
N LEU A 135 6.88 3.83 -1.04
CA LEU A 135 7.02 4.94 -0.10
C LEU A 135 8.46 5.51 -0.10
N GLU A 136 9.48 4.66 -0.24
CA GLU A 136 10.87 5.10 -0.39
C GLU A 136 11.15 5.85 -1.70
N GLN A 137 10.45 5.51 -2.79
CA GLN A 137 10.55 6.25 -4.04
C GLN A 137 9.90 7.62 -3.92
N TRP A 138 8.75 7.69 -3.25
CA TRP A 138 8.03 8.95 -3.02
C TRP A 138 8.83 9.91 -2.14
N GLU A 139 9.48 9.42 -1.07
CA GLU A 139 10.36 10.23 -0.20
C GLU A 139 11.53 10.82 -1.00
N ARG A 140 12.23 10.02 -1.81
CA ARG A 140 13.33 10.51 -2.67
C ARG A 140 12.89 11.60 -3.65
N LYS A 141 11.70 11.45 -4.23
CA LYS A 141 11.14 12.44 -5.16
C LYS A 141 10.86 13.75 -4.43
N ARG A 142 10.28 13.69 -3.23
CA ARG A 142 9.99 14.89 -2.43
C ARG A 142 11.27 15.63 -2.02
N ASP A 143 12.27 14.91 -1.51
CA ASP A 143 13.56 15.50 -1.11
C ASP A 143 14.29 16.17 -2.31
N SER A 144 13.95 15.80 -3.55
CA SER A 144 14.46 16.43 -4.76
C SER A 144 13.71 17.71 -5.15
N ASP A 145 12.41 17.81 -4.85
CA ASP A 145 11.56 18.99 -5.15
C ASP A 145 11.66 20.09 -4.06
N GLU A 146 12.07 19.75 -2.83
CA GLU A 146 12.22 20.67 -1.69
C GLU A 146 13.51 21.54 -1.73
N GLY A 147 14.25 21.52 -2.84
CA GLY A 147 15.59 22.13 -2.97
C GLY A 147 15.70 23.50 -3.66
N ASP A 148 14.62 24.28 -3.85
CA ASP A 148 14.68 25.51 -4.68
C ASP A 148 13.84 26.71 -4.17
N TYR A 149 13.73 26.90 -2.84
CA TYR A 149 13.13 28.14 -2.29
C TYR A 149 14.00 28.73 -1.18
N ASP A 150 15.25 29.07 -1.50
CA ASP A 150 16.04 30.02 -0.73
C ASP A 150 15.68 31.44 -1.21
N TYR A 151 14.58 31.98 -0.68
CA TYR A 151 14.31 33.41 -0.81
C TYR A 151 15.22 34.12 0.18
N ASP A 152 16.36 34.57 -0.33
CA ASP A 152 17.26 35.54 0.27
C ASP A 152 16.47 36.84 0.57
N MET A 153 15.81 36.89 1.72
CA MET A 153 15.07 38.04 2.23
C MET A 153 16.02 38.92 3.07
N GLU A 154 17.17 39.30 2.49
CA GLU A 154 17.99 40.39 3.04
C GLU A 154 17.58 41.72 2.41
N ASP A 155 16.99 42.58 3.25
CA ASP A 155 16.97 44.04 3.20
C ASP A 155 16.44 44.75 1.94
N GLN A 156 15.11 44.81 1.82
CA GLN A 156 14.45 45.97 1.20
C GLN A 156 13.55 46.66 2.21
N PHE A 157 14.19 47.43 3.11
CA PHE A 157 13.59 48.50 3.89
C PHE A 157 12.99 49.53 2.93
N PHE A 158 11.70 49.38 2.62
CA PHE A 158 10.95 50.35 1.84
C PHE A 158 10.58 51.53 2.76
N GLU A 159 11.37 52.60 2.70
CA GLU A 159 10.99 53.88 3.28
C GLU A 159 9.81 54.45 2.49
N SER A 160 8.63 54.47 3.11
CA SER A 160 7.46 55.15 2.56
C SER A 160 7.66 56.67 2.63
N ASP A 161 7.97 57.29 1.49
CA ASP A 161 7.82 58.74 1.29
C ASP A 161 6.37 59.01 0.85
N ASP A 162 5.54 59.46 1.79
CA ASP A 162 4.13 59.79 1.55
C ASP A 162 4.00 61.31 1.37
N SER A 163 3.93 61.74 0.11
CA SER A 163 3.55 63.10 -0.26
C SER A 163 2.75 63.06 -1.56
N ASP A 164 1.43 63.29 -1.50
CA ASP A 164 0.88 64.37 -2.32
C ASP A 164 -0.43 64.94 -1.78
N THR A 165 -0.47 66.28 -1.78
CA THR A 165 -1.59 67.13 -1.34
C THR A 165 -2.42 67.49 -2.56
N PHE A 166 -3.74 67.25 -2.54
CA PHE A 166 -4.62 67.64 -3.65
C PHE A 166 -5.40 68.90 -3.30
N GLU A 167 -5.01 70.04 -3.89
CA GLU A 167 -5.75 71.31 -3.81
C GLU A 167 -7.00 71.28 -4.70
N VAL A 168 -8.16 71.58 -4.12
CA VAL A 168 -9.44 71.71 -4.82
C VAL A 168 -9.57 73.13 -5.37
N GLN A 169 -9.64 73.27 -6.70
CA GLN A 169 -10.00 74.53 -7.35
C GLN A 169 -11.46 74.48 -7.79
N GLY A 170 -12.25 75.41 -7.27
CA GLY A 170 -13.66 75.57 -7.60
C GLY A 170 -13.88 76.42 -8.85
N ASP A 171 -14.92 76.05 -9.59
CA ASP A 171 -15.60 76.91 -10.54
C ASP A 171 -17.11 76.63 -10.54
N GLN A 172 -17.83 77.70 -10.86
CA GLN A 172 -19.19 78.01 -10.47
C GLN A 172 -20.02 78.17 -11.73
N LEU A 173 -21.05 77.33 -11.95
CA LEU A 173 -22.06 77.57 -12.99
C LEU A 173 -23.44 77.04 -12.57
N GLU A 174 -24.42 77.94 -12.56
CA GLU A 174 -25.85 77.73 -12.29
C GLU A 174 -26.60 77.28 -13.56
N SER A 175 -27.49 76.29 -13.45
CA SER A 175 -28.73 76.24 -14.25
C SER A 175 -29.74 75.25 -13.66
N ASP A 176 -30.95 75.73 -13.45
CA ASP A 176 -32.08 75.02 -12.85
C ASP A 176 -32.89 74.14 -13.84
N ASP A 177 -33.29 72.98 -13.31
CA ASP A 177 -34.54 72.21 -13.47
C ASP A 177 -34.86 71.27 -14.67
N ASP A 178 -35.29 70.07 -14.24
CA ASP A 178 -36.13 69.03 -14.84
C ASP A 178 -35.51 68.01 -15.84
N VAL A 179 -34.82 66.99 -15.29
CA VAL A 179 -34.69 65.67 -15.91
C VAL A 179 -35.16 64.58 -14.96
N LEU A 180 -36.12 63.80 -15.45
CA LEU A 180 -36.81 62.70 -14.79
C LEU A 180 -35.87 61.57 -14.35
N GLU A 181 -36.19 61.06 -13.17
CA GLU A 181 -35.60 59.97 -12.40
C GLU A 181 -35.47 58.67 -13.20
N TYR A 182 -34.26 58.35 -13.66
CA TYR A 182 -33.86 56.99 -13.99
C TYR A 182 -32.86 56.54 -12.90
N SER A 183 -33.38 55.83 -11.89
CA SER A 183 -32.56 55.18 -10.87
C SER A 183 -31.58 54.20 -11.54
N ASN A 184 -30.35 54.66 -11.73
CA ASN A 184 -29.20 53.82 -11.97
C ASN A 184 -28.28 53.93 -10.74
N SER A 185 -28.79 53.49 -9.59
CA SER A 185 -27.99 53.31 -8.39
C SER A 185 -27.39 51.91 -8.41
N ASP A 186 -26.18 51.79 -8.96
CA ASP A 186 -25.19 50.78 -8.54
C ASP A 186 -23.81 51.20 -9.08
N ARG A 187 -23.43 52.43 -8.77
CA ARG A 187 -22.04 52.88 -8.85
C ARG A 187 -21.49 52.80 -7.43
N TRP A 188 -20.81 51.70 -7.15
CA TRP A 188 -20.31 51.33 -5.84
C TRP A 188 -19.46 52.48 -5.29
N SER A 189 -19.98 53.18 -4.30
CA SER A 189 -19.22 54.18 -3.56
C SER A 189 -18.22 53.45 -2.67
N ASP A 190 -16.94 53.79 -2.81
CA ASP A 190 -15.77 53.35 -2.03
C ASP A 190 -15.84 53.70 -0.52
N ARG A 191 -17.04 53.77 0.06
CA ARG A 191 -17.28 54.14 1.46
C ARG A 191 -18.26 53.22 2.19
N ASP A 192 -18.50 52.03 1.65
CA ASP A 192 -19.13 50.91 2.37
C ASP A 192 -18.19 49.70 2.53
N MET A 193 -16.86 49.90 2.36
CA MET A 193 -15.82 48.89 2.64
C MET A 193 -15.32 48.93 4.09
N LEU A 194 -16.18 49.36 5.01
CA LEU A 194 -16.08 49.04 6.44
C LEU A 194 -17.39 48.36 6.84
N GLY A 195 -17.74 47.31 6.09
CA GLY A 195 -18.59 46.27 6.63
C GLY A 195 -17.95 45.84 7.94
N SER A 196 -18.76 45.79 9.00
CA SER A 196 -18.46 45.02 10.20
C SER A 196 -17.85 43.73 9.70
N PHE A 197 -16.52 43.59 9.84
CA PHE A 197 -15.87 42.31 9.71
C PHE A 197 -16.47 41.57 10.88
N ASP A 198 -17.60 40.89 10.64
CA ASP A 198 -17.90 39.69 11.35
C ASP A 198 -16.56 38.95 11.29
N GLU A 199 -15.89 38.91 12.43
CA GLU A 199 -14.84 37.96 12.72
C GLU A 199 -15.56 36.60 12.62
N ASP A 200 -15.87 36.20 11.38
CA ASP A 200 -16.22 34.85 11.02
C ASP A 200 -15.00 34.07 11.48
N GLU A 201 -15.22 33.41 12.61
CA GLU A 201 -14.27 32.65 13.39
C GLU A 201 -13.15 32.13 12.47
N ASP A 202 -11.93 32.64 12.66
CA ASP A 202 -10.72 31.93 12.28
C ASP A 202 -10.73 30.62 13.10
N GLU A 203 -11.60 29.67 12.73
CA GLU A 203 -11.67 28.31 13.24
C GLU A 203 -10.44 27.57 12.70
N ASN A 204 -9.33 27.92 13.31
CA ASN A 204 -8.18 27.10 13.61
C ASN A 204 -7.44 26.45 12.42
N ASP A 205 -6.80 27.29 11.60
CA ASP A 205 -5.75 26.86 10.65
C ASP A 205 -4.66 26.01 11.33
N SER A 206 -4.42 26.21 12.64
CA SER A 206 -3.44 25.43 13.39
C SER A 206 -3.86 23.96 13.64
N ASP A 207 -5.15 23.66 13.77
CA ASP A 207 -5.64 22.28 13.97
C ASP A 207 -5.52 21.45 12.70
N ILE A 208 -5.80 22.06 11.54
CA ILE A 208 -5.68 21.42 10.23
C ILE A 208 -4.20 21.08 9.94
N GLN A 209 -3.29 22.02 10.23
CA GLN A 209 -1.85 21.78 10.10
C GLN A 209 -1.37 20.69 11.06
N HIS A 210 -1.86 20.67 12.30
CA HIS A 210 -1.50 19.65 13.29
C HIS A 210 -1.95 18.24 12.89
N GLU A 211 -3.17 18.08 12.35
CA GLU A 211 -3.66 16.78 11.86
C GLU A 211 -2.80 16.27 10.70
N TYR A 212 -2.46 17.15 9.75
CA TYR A 212 -1.62 16.81 8.60
C TYR A 212 -0.21 16.37 9.03
N ILE A 213 0.43 17.12 9.92
CA ILE A 213 1.75 16.77 10.47
C ILE A 213 1.68 15.44 11.23
N SER A 214 0.62 15.22 11.99
CA SER A 214 0.41 13.97 12.74
C SER A 214 0.30 12.76 11.81
N ARG A 215 -0.51 12.87 10.74
CA ARG A 215 -0.67 11.83 9.72
C ARG A 215 0.66 11.53 9.03
N ARG A 216 1.40 12.57 8.67
CA ARG A 216 2.74 12.47 8.07
C ARG A 216 3.74 11.78 9.00
N ASN A 217 3.76 12.15 10.28
CA ASN A 217 4.65 11.55 11.27
C ASN A 217 4.33 10.06 11.49
N LEU A 218 3.05 9.70 11.48
CA LEU A 218 2.61 8.31 11.58
C LEU A 218 3.05 7.48 10.36
N GLU A 219 2.94 8.04 9.16
CA GLU A 219 3.40 7.41 7.93
C GLU A 219 4.92 7.22 7.91
N LYS A 220 5.67 8.24 8.35
CA LYS A 220 7.14 8.17 8.50
C LYS A 220 7.57 7.11 9.53
N ALA A 221 6.94 7.08 10.69
CA ALA A 221 7.23 6.07 11.72
C ALA A 221 6.93 4.64 11.21
N ARG A 222 5.90 4.49 10.39
CA ARG A 222 5.55 3.21 9.76
C ARG A 222 6.57 2.77 8.71
N MET A 223 6.99 3.69 7.85
CA MET A 223 8.10 3.51 6.92
C MET A 223 9.36 3.01 7.62
N GLU A 224 9.74 3.65 8.73
CA GLU A 224 10.90 3.26 9.52
C GLU A 224 10.75 1.85 10.12
N ARG A 225 9.55 1.49 10.59
CA ARG A 225 9.24 0.13 11.06
C ARG A 225 9.47 -0.91 9.96
N LEU A 226 8.93 -0.68 8.77
CA LEU A 226 9.10 -1.59 7.61
C LEU A 226 10.57 -1.72 7.21
N ARG A 227 11.34 -0.61 7.22
CA ARG A 227 12.80 -0.63 7.00
C ARG A 227 13.51 -1.51 8.03
N ARG A 228 13.17 -1.36 9.31
CA ARG A 228 13.78 -2.15 10.39
C ARG A 228 13.46 -3.63 10.28
N GLU A 229 12.20 -3.98 9.99
CA GLU A 229 11.77 -5.37 9.80
C GLU A 229 12.46 -6.03 8.59
N LYS A 230 12.63 -5.28 7.48
CA LYS A 230 13.41 -5.73 6.32
C LYS A 230 14.87 -5.97 6.67
N GLN A 231 15.52 -5.03 7.35
CA GLN A 231 16.91 -5.18 7.80
C GLN A 231 17.09 -6.38 8.73
N GLU A 232 16.17 -6.60 9.67
CA GLU A 232 16.20 -7.75 10.57
C GLU A 232 16.06 -9.07 9.81
N ARG A 233 15.12 -9.15 8.86
CA ARG A 233 14.95 -10.31 7.98
C ARG A 233 16.22 -10.60 7.18
N ASP A 234 16.84 -9.59 6.60
CA ASP A 234 18.05 -9.76 5.79
C ASP A 234 19.25 -10.18 6.64
N ARG A 235 19.38 -9.64 7.87
CA ARG A 235 20.37 -10.13 8.85
C ARG A 235 20.16 -11.59 9.22
N LEU A 236 18.91 -12.01 9.45
CA LEU A 236 18.59 -13.41 9.75
C LEU A 236 18.94 -14.34 8.57
N LYS A 237 18.62 -13.93 7.33
CA LYS A 237 18.99 -14.67 6.13
C LYS A 237 20.52 -14.80 5.99
N GLU A 238 21.27 -13.74 6.31
CA GLU A 238 22.73 -13.78 6.27
C GLU A 238 23.32 -14.75 7.32
N LEU A 239 22.81 -14.72 8.55
CA LEU A 239 23.22 -15.65 9.61
C LEU A 239 22.89 -17.10 9.24
N GLU A 240 21.72 -17.35 8.65
CA GLU A 240 21.34 -18.68 8.16
C GLU A 240 22.25 -19.14 7.00
N ALA A 241 22.53 -18.25 6.05
CA ALA A 241 23.44 -18.53 4.95
C ALA A 241 24.86 -18.84 5.47
N GLU A 242 25.35 -18.10 6.46
CA GLU A 242 26.65 -18.35 7.08
C GLU A 242 26.66 -19.69 7.83
N ARG A 243 25.60 -20.01 8.57
CA ARG A 243 25.42 -21.32 9.23
C ARG A 243 25.43 -22.46 8.21
N SER A 244 24.75 -22.30 7.08
CA SER A 244 24.74 -23.27 5.97
C SER A 244 26.12 -23.43 5.31
N ARG A 245 26.88 -22.34 5.12
CA ARG A 245 28.28 -22.41 4.66
C ARG A 245 29.16 -23.17 5.64
N LYS A 246 29.01 -22.93 6.94
CA LYS A 246 29.76 -23.60 8.02
C LYS A 246 29.45 -25.10 8.10
N THR A 247 28.18 -25.52 7.98
CA THR A 247 27.81 -26.94 7.96
C THR A 247 28.33 -27.64 6.71
N SER A 248 28.21 -27.02 5.52
CA SER A 248 28.76 -27.55 4.26
C SER A 248 30.29 -27.72 4.32
N ALA A 249 31.02 -26.74 4.88
CA ALA A 249 32.45 -26.83 5.08
C ALA A 249 32.85 -27.96 6.05
N LYS A 250 32.09 -28.15 7.14
CA LYS A 250 32.30 -29.25 8.10
C LYS A 250 32.11 -30.61 7.43
N SER A 251 31.03 -30.81 6.66
CA SER A 251 30.78 -32.06 5.93
C SER A 251 31.83 -32.34 4.85
N LYS A 252 32.33 -31.32 4.14
CA LYS A 252 33.45 -31.48 3.19
C LYS A 252 34.75 -31.90 3.89
N LYS A 253 35.05 -31.32 5.05
CA LYS A 253 36.24 -31.65 5.86
C LYS A 253 36.16 -33.08 6.42
N GLU A 254 34.98 -33.53 6.83
CA GLU A 254 34.74 -34.89 7.32
C GLU A 254 34.86 -35.93 6.19
N LYS A 255 34.24 -35.67 5.03
CA LYS A 255 34.37 -36.53 3.83
C LYS A 255 35.81 -36.60 3.31
N SER A 256 36.59 -35.53 3.46
CA SER A 256 38.02 -35.53 3.15
C SER A 256 38.87 -36.31 4.16
N ARG A 257 38.45 -36.40 5.43
CA ARG A 257 39.14 -37.18 6.47
C ARG A 257 38.86 -38.68 6.32
N ASP A 258 37.61 -39.07 6.02
CA ASP A 258 37.26 -40.47 5.74
C ASP A 258 37.97 -41.01 4.48
N ARG A 259 38.05 -40.21 3.42
CA ARG A 259 38.82 -40.61 2.22
C ARG A 259 40.31 -40.81 2.49
N ARG A 260 40.86 -40.19 3.54
CA ARG A 260 42.28 -40.29 3.87
C ARG A 260 42.61 -41.48 4.79
N CYS A 261 41.64 -42.07 5.50
CA CYS A 261 41.87 -43.27 6.32
C CYS A 261 41.56 -44.60 5.61
N GLY A 262 40.89 -44.58 4.44
CA GLY A 262 40.46 -45.78 3.71
C GLY A 262 41.46 -46.45 2.76
N THR A 263 42.68 -45.93 2.57
CA THR A 263 43.67 -46.47 1.60
C THR A 263 44.97 -46.97 2.24
N GLY A 264 44.89 -47.59 3.42
CA GLY A 264 46.04 -48.13 4.14
C GLY A 264 45.79 -49.50 4.75
N GLY A 265 45.46 -50.51 3.94
CA GLY A 265 45.30 -51.88 4.43
C GLY A 265 45.26 -52.90 3.30
N GLY A 266 46.37 -53.64 3.13
CA GLY A 266 46.38 -54.93 2.44
C GLY A 266 47.23 -55.01 1.18
N ASN A 267 48.55 -54.98 1.33
CA ASN A 267 49.45 -55.78 0.46
C ASN A 267 50.50 -56.42 1.36
N GLY A 268 50.04 -57.43 2.11
CA GLY A 268 50.90 -58.37 2.82
C GLY A 268 51.39 -59.42 1.83
N ALA A 269 52.71 -59.48 1.69
CA ALA A 269 53.56 -60.59 1.28
C ALA A 269 52.90 -61.89 0.77
N ALA A 270 53.32 -62.32 -0.42
CA ALA A 270 53.53 -63.74 -0.69
C ALA A 270 54.83 -63.90 -1.50
N TYR A 271 55.84 -64.40 -0.80
CA TYR A 271 57.08 -64.96 -1.33
C TYR A 271 56.78 -66.12 -2.31
N LEU A 272 57.49 -66.15 -3.45
CA LEU A 272 58.34 -67.25 -3.96
C LEU A 272 58.67 -67.03 -5.44
#